data_AF-A0A382PB51-F1
#
_entry.id   AF-A0A382PB51-F1
#
_cell.length_a   1.000
_cell.length_b   1.000
_cell.length_c   1.000
_cell.angle_alpha   90.00
_cell.angle_beta   90.00
_cell.angle_gamma   90.00
#
_symmetry.space_group_name_H-M   'P 1'
#
loop_
_entity.id
_entity.type
_entity.pdbx_description
1 polymer ?
#
loop_
_entity_poly.entity_id
_entity_poly.type
_entity_poly.pdbx_seq_one_letter_code
_entity_poly.pdbx_strand_id
1 'polypeptide(L)' 'MKINVHSLKGDIVDKINADEKIFKIEPNKSVIRQAVLAEMTNLRQGTHASKNRSAVRGGGKKPWKQKGRG' A
#
# COMPACT_ATOMS: atom_id res chain seq x y z
N MET A 1 -0.16 -24.03 -21.95
CA MET A 1 1.14 -24.28 -21.27
C MET A 1 1.02 -25.53 -20.41
N LYS A 2 1.97 -26.48 -20.48
CA LYS A 2 1.93 -27.72 -19.67
C LYS A 2 2.75 -27.56 -18.41
N ILE A 3 2.16 -27.85 -17.25
CA ILE A 3 2.79 -27.80 -15.94
C ILE A 3 2.86 -29.22 -15.38
N ASN A 4 4.04 -29.62 -14.90
CA ASN A 4 4.24 -30.93 -14.28
C ASN A 4 3.75 -30.90 -12.84
N VAL A 5 3.01 -31.93 -12.44
CA VAL A 5 2.61 -32.18 -11.06
C VAL A 5 3.58 -33.17 -10.45
N HIS A 6 4.24 -32.76 -9.37
CA HIS A 6 5.16 -33.60 -8.63
C HIS A 6 4.49 -34.19 -7.39
N SER A 7 4.85 -35.43 -7.05
CA SER A 7 4.47 -36.08 -5.79
C SER A 7 5.32 -35.52 -4.64
N LEU A 8 4.89 -35.74 -3.39
CA LEU A 8 5.68 -35.39 -2.19
C LEU A 8 7.08 -36.02 -2.18
N LYS A 9 7.30 -37.09 -2.96
CA LYS A 9 8.59 -37.78 -3.14
C LYS A 9 9.44 -37.20 -4.29
N GLY A 10 8.91 -36.25 -5.05
CA GLY A 10 9.58 -35.59 -6.17
C GLY A 10 9.27 -36.17 -7.56
N ASP A 11 8.63 -37.35 -7.62
CA ASP A 11 8.28 -37.99 -8.89
C ASP A 11 7.23 -37.20 -9.67
N ILE A 12 7.37 -37.12 -11.01
CA ILE A 12 6.36 -36.50 -11.87
C ILE A 12 5.18 -37.47 -12.02
N VAL A 13 4.03 -37.08 -11.48
CA VAL A 13 2.83 -37.92 -11.45
C VAL A 13 1.89 -37.61 -12.61
N ASP A 14 1.78 -36.33 -13.00
CA ASP A 14 0.84 -35.91 -14.03
C ASP A 14 1.28 -34.60 -14.72
N LYS A 15 0.62 -34.25 -15.83
CA LYS A 15 0.81 -32.99 -16.57
C LYS A 15 -0.51 -32.29 -16.78
N ILE A 16 -0.67 -31.12 -16.17
CA ILE A 16 -1.87 -30.28 -16.29
C ILE A 16 -1.67 -29.26 -17.42
N ASN A 17 -2.71 -29.08 -18.23
CA ASN A 17 -2.77 -28.01 -19.23
C ASN A 17 -3.31 -26.73 -18.57
N ALA A 18 -2.47 -25.71 -18.47
CA ALA A 18 -2.85 -24.37 -18.04
C ALA A 18 -3.23 -23.49 -19.24
N ASP A 19 -4.27 -22.66 -19.07
CA ASP A 19 -4.79 -21.77 -20.09
C ASP A 19 -3.74 -20.72 -20.52
N GLU A 20 -3.47 -20.68 -21.81
CA GLU A 20 -2.45 -19.80 -22.39
C GLU A 20 -2.84 -18.33 -22.33
N LYS A 21 -4.14 -18.03 -22.30
CA LYS A 21 -4.64 -16.65 -22.22
C LYS A 21 -4.31 -15.97 -20.89
N ILE A 22 -4.07 -16.74 -19.84
CA ILE A 22 -3.78 -16.21 -18.49
C ILE A 22 -2.28 -16.26 -18.23
N PHE A 23 -1.64 -17.39 -18.54
CA PHE A 23 -0.26 -17.67 -18.12
C PHE A 23 0.80 -17.29 -19.16
N LYS A 24 0.42 -16.99 -20.41
CA LYS A 24 1.36 -16.66 -21.49
C LYS A 24 1.26 -15.22 -21.99
N ILE A 25 0.60 -14.35 -21.22
CA ILE A 25 0.52 -12.92 -21.54
C ILE A 25 1.86 -12.23 -21.30
N GLU A 26 2.20 -11.22 -22.10
CA GLU A 26 3.30 -10.33 -21.78
C GLU A 26 2.87 -9.38 -20.64
N PRO A 27 3.51 -9.45 -19.46
CA PRO A 27 3.09 -8.65 -18.32
C PRO A 27 3.39 -7.16 -18.52
N ASN A 28 2.37 -6.31 -18.33
CA ASN A 28 2.55 -4.87 -18.28
C ASN A 28 3.16 -4.47 -16.92
N LYS A 29 4.46 -4.17 -16.92
CA LYS A 29 5.23 -3.81 -15.71
C LYS A 29 4.69 -2.57 -14.99
N SER A 30 4.13 -1.61 -15.71
CA SER A 30 3.60 -0.38 -15.11
C SER A 30 2.35 -0.67 -14.26
N VAL A 31 1.43 -1.46 -14.81
CA VAL A 31 0.18 -1.85 -14.13
C VAL A 31 0.47 -2.70 -12.90
N ILE A 32 1.41 -3.65 -13.01
CA ILE A 32 1.83 -4.47 -11.87
C ILE A 32 2.38 -3.59 -10.74
N ARG A 33 3.27 -2.65 -11.06
CA ARG A 33 3.80 -1.72 -10.05
C ARG A 33 2.69 -0.91 -9.38
N GLN A 34 1.73 -0.40 -10.16
CA GLN A 34 0.60 0.37 -9.62
C GLN A 34 -0.27 -0.47 -8.69
N ALA A 35 -0.59 -1.70 -9.08
CA ALA A 35 -1.38 -2.62 -8.26
C ALA A 35 -0.68 -2.93 -6.92
N VAL A 36 0.62 -3.26 -6.97
CA VAL A 36 1.42 -3.54 -5.78
C VAL A 36 1.52 -2.32 -4.86
N LEU A 37 1.73 -1.12 -5.43
CA LEU A 37 1.76 0.11 -4.63
C LEU A 37 0.42 0.38 -3.96
N ALA A 38 -0.69 0.21 -4.69
CA ALA A 38 -2.04 0.41 -4.18
C ALA A 38 -2.33 -0.51 -2.98
N GLU A 39 -2.00 -1.79 -3.09
CA GLU A 39 -2.14 -2.77 -2.01
C GLU A 39 -1.31 -2.36 -0.79
N MET A 40 -0.02 -2.04 -0.98
CA MET A 40 0.86 -1.60 0.11
C MET A 40 0.39 -0.30 0.78
N THR A 41 -0.20 0.62 0.02
CA THR A 41 -0.78 1.86 0.59
C THR A 41 -2.06 1.58 1.37
N ASN A 42 -2.91 0.67 0.91
CA ASN A 42 -4.17 0.33 1.58
C ASN A 42 -3.96 -0.40 2.91
N LEU A 43 -2.84 -1.12 3.05
CA LEU A 43 -2.46 -1.77 4.30
C LEU A 43 -2.03 -0.78 5.41
N ARG A 44 -1.85 0.51 5.11
CA ARG A 44 -1.45 1.50 6.11
C ARG A 44 -2.63 1.90 6.98
N GLN A 45 -2.47 1.81 8.29
CA GLN A 45 -3.55 2.08 9.26
C GLN A 45 -3.88 3.57 9.46
N GLY A 46 -2.96 4.49 9.19
CA GLY A 46 -3.23 5.93 9.26
C GLY A 46 -3.48 6.49 10.67
N THR A 47 -3.12 5.78 11.74
CA THR A 47 -3.33 6.18 13.15
C THR A 47 -2.32 7.20 13.67
N HIS A 48 -2.18 8.33 12.96
CA HIS A 48 -1.32 9.44 13.35
C HIS A 48 -2.15 10.71 13.55
N ALA A 49 -1.86 11.48 14.61
CA ALA A 49 -2.53 12.75 14.86
C ALA A 49 -1.61 13.71 15.64
N SER A 50 -1.77 15.01 15.40
CA SER A 50 -1.10 16.07 16.14
C SER A 50 -2.08 17.20 16.44
N LYS A 51 -1.88 17.91 17.55
CA LYS A 51 -2.74 19.04 17.91
C LYS A 51 -2.37 20.25 17.07
N ASN A 52 -3.35 20.84 16.39
CA ASN A 52 -3.22 22.17 15.80
C ASN A 52 -3.41 23.25 16.88
N ARG A 53 -3.22 24.53 16.51
CA ARG A 53 -3.33 25.66 17.45
C ARG A 53 -4.65 25.72 18.21
N SER A 54 -5.78 25.32 17.59
CA SER A 54 -7.10 25.34 18.22
C SER A 54 -7.37 24.14 19.13
N ALA A 55 -6.69 22.99 18.91
CA ALA A 55 -6.79 21.80 19.76
C ALA A 55 -5.89 21.86 21.01
N VAL A 56 -5.02 22.87 21.13
CA VAL A 56 -4.19 23.09 22.32
C VAL A 56 -5.01 23.79 23.42
N ARG A 57 -4.91 23.30 24.66
CA ARG A 57 -5.57 23.92 25.83
C ARG A 57 -4.81 25.18 26.22
N GLY A 58 -5.46 26.35 26.11
CA GLY A 58 -4.92 27.64 26.54
C GLY A 58 -4.53 28.57 25.38
N GLY A 59 -4.20 29.83 25.69
CA GLY A 59 -3.93 30.87 24.70
C GLY A 59 -5.20 31.55 24.18
N GLY A 60 -5.14 32.18 23.00
CA GLY A 60 -6.29 32.83 22.35
C GLY A 60 -6.42 34.34 22.61
N LYS A 61 -5.97 34.83 23.77
CA LYS A 61 -5.84 36.27 24.03
C LYS A 61 -4.50 36.79 23.48
N LYS A 62 -4.54 37.91 22.76
CA LYS A 62 -3.31 38.61 22.34
C LYS A 62 -2.48 38.92 23.60
N PRO A 63 -1.24 38.41 23.74
CA PRO A 63 -0.51 38.55 25.00
C PRO A 63 -0.07 39.99 25.29
N TRP A 64 -0.11 40.88 24.28
CA TRP A 64 0.20 42.30 24.44
C TRP A 64 -0.59 43.20 23.49
N LYS A 65 -0.63 44.51 23.78
CA LYS A 65 -1.27 45.53 22.94
C LYS A 65 -0.58 45.67 21.58
N GLN A 66 -1.30 46.10 20.55
CA GLN A 66 -0.76 46.21 19.18
C GLN A 66 0.35 47.26 19.03
N LYS A 67 0.32 48.32 19.85
CA LYS A 67 1.32 49.40 19.87
C LYS A 67 1.53 49.86 21.33
N GLY A 68 2.64 50.56 21.60
CA GLY A 68 2.94 51.15 22.90
C GLY A 68 3.38 50.14 23.96
N ARG A 69 4.16 49.11 23.57
CA ARG A 69 4.75 48.11 24.48
C ARG A 69 6.26 48.33 24.66
N GLY A 70 6.72 49.55 24.43
CA GLY A 70 8.02 49.81 23.81
C GLY A 70 7.84 50.01 22.32
#